data_AF-A0A7C4QTU4-F1
#
_entry.id   AF-A0A7C4QTU4-F1
#
_cell.length_a   1.000
_cell.length_b   1.000
_cell.length_c   1.000
_cell.angle_alpha   90.00
_cell.angle_beta   90.00
_cell.angle_gamma   90.00
#
_symmetry.space_group_name_H-M   'P 1'
#
loop_
_entity.id
_entity.type
_entity.pdbx_description
1 polymer ?
#
loop_
_entity_poly.entity_id
_entity_poly.type
_entity_poly.pdbx_seq_one_letter_code
_entity_poly.pdbx_strand_id
1 'polypeptide(L)'
;MRAGYVDFLKRVADDYAVTRVVHIGDLVDWASISYHEKIPSLRNAALEYAKARKQVTALARAFPKADWLIGNHDALTERQAVTAGLPPELLRDYADMWNVGWVIHPRFTKLRIDGVIYFHGDRRGRLIRHGVTSG
;
A
#
# COMPACT_ATOMS: atom_id res chain seq x y z
N MET A 1 -12.15 8.65 3.30
CA MET A 1 -11.44 9.08 4.53
C MET A 1 -12.41 9.84 5.41
N ARG A 2 -12.47 9.49 6.69
CA ARG A 2 -13.34 10.16 7.67
C ARG A 2 -12.85 11.59 7.92
N ALA A 3 -13.77 12.52 8.18
CA ALA A 3 -13.41 13.87 8.61
C ALA A 3 -12.52 13.83 9.86
N GLY A 4 -11.48 14.67 9.91
CA GLY A 4 -10.52 14.73 11.02
C GLY A 4 -9.51 13.58 11.08
N TYR A 5 -9.50 12.65 10.13
CA TYR A 5 -8.56 11.51 10.14
C TYR A 5 -7.09 11.96 10.07
N VAL A 6 -6.77 12.90 9.17
CA VAL A 6 -5.39 13.42 9.05
C VAL A 6 -4.97 14.17 10.32
N ASP A 7 -5.87 14.97 10.90
CA ASP A 7 -5.59 15.72 12.13
C ASP A 7 -5.38 14.77 13.32
N PHE A 8 -6.14 13.67 13.38
CA PHE A 8 -5.92 12.60 14.33
C PHE A 8 -4.53 12.01 14.19
N LEU A 9 -4.11 11.65 12.97
CA LEU A 9 -2.78 11.06 12.74
C LEU A 9 -1.66 12.03 13.11
N LYS A 10 -1.79 13.31 12.75
CA LYS A 10 -0.79 14.34 13.10
C LYS A 10 -0.67 14.49 14.62
N ARG A 11 -1.81 14.58 15.33
CA ARG A 11 -1.80 14.67 16.78
C ARG A 11 -1.12 13.45 17.42
N VAL A 12 -1.41 12.24 16.96
CA VAL A 12 -0.73 11.03 17.46
C VAL A 12 0.77 11.09 17.16
N ALA A 13 1.16 11.54 15.96
CA ALA A 13 2.58 11.69 15.64
C ALA A 13 3.28 12.68 16.57
N ASP A 14 2.61 13.79 16.91
CA ASP A 14 3.12 14.81 17.83
C ASP A 14 3.19 14.29 19.28
N ASP A 15 2.13 13.64 19.76
CA ASP A 15 2.01 13.10 21.14
C ASP A 15 3.10 12.06 21.44
N TYR A 16 3.50 11.28 20.43
CA TYR A 16 4.52 10.23 20.55
C TYR A 16 5.89 10.62 19.96
N ALA A 17 6.08 11.88 19.56
CA ALA A 17 7.31 12.37 18.94
C ALA A 17 7.82 11.48 17.80
N VAL A 18 6.92 11.08 16.90
CA VAL A 18 7.23 10.15 15.80
C VAL A 18 8.24 10.79 14.85
N THR A 19 9.38 10.12 14.68
CA THR A 19 10.47 10.58 13.79
C THR A 19 10.44 9.92 12.41
N ARG A 20 9.72 8.81 12.25
CA ARG A 20 9.63 8.04 11.02
C ARG A 20 8.23 7.45 10.83
N VAL A 21 7.65 7.66 9.64
CA VAL A 21 6.34 7.12 9.27
C VAL A 21 6.51 5.93 8.35
N VAL A 22 5.82 4.83 8.66
CA VAL A 22 5.80 3.62 7.83
C VAL A 22 4.34 3.28 7.51
N HIS A 23 3.97 3.37 6.23
CA HIS A 23 2.70 2.88 5.71
C HIS A 23 2.85 1.41 5.31
N ILE A 24 2.21 0.52 6.06
CA ILE A 24 2.38 -0.94 5.92
C ILE A 24 1.51 -1.58 4.82
N GLY A 25 1.29 -0.85 3.73
CA GLY A 25 0.54 -1.28 2.56
C GLY A 25 -0.95 -0.97 2.56
N ASP A 26 -1.56 -1.28 1.43
CA ASP A 26 -2.96 -1.00 1.08
C ASP A 26 -3.33 0.47 1.30
N LEU A 27 -2.53 1.37 0.70
CA LEU A 27 -2.82 2.80 0.68
C LEU A 27 -4.15 3.07 -0.03
N VAL A 28 -4.45 2.29 -1.07
CA VAL A 28 -5.72 2.34 -1.81
C VAL A 28 -6.24 0.93 -2.05
N ASP A 29 -7.51 0.71 -1.68
CA ASP A 29 -8.17 -0.60 -1.71
C ASP A 29 -8.44 -1.14 -3.12
N TRP A 30 -8.70 -0.26 -4.09
CA TRP A 30 -8.95 -0.65 -5.48
C TRP A 30 -10.10 -1.66 -5.65
N ALA A 31 -11.19 -1.45 -4.90
CA ALA A 31 -12.38 -2.31 -4.90
C ALA A 31 -12.93 -2.58 -6.31
N SER A 32 -12.91 -1.56 -7.18
CA SER A 32 -13.43 -1.66 -8.56
C SER A 32 -12.66 -2.63 -9.46
N ILE A 33 -11.39 -2.87 -9.17
CA ILE A 33 -10.49 -3.75 -9.92
C ILE A 33 -10.03 -4.97 -9.11
N SER A 34 -10.71 -5.25 -8.00
CA SER A 34 -10.49 -6.48 -7.24
C SER A 34 -10.86 -7.73 -8.06
N TYR A 35 -10.19 -8.85 -7.75
CA TYR A 35 -10.51 -10.17 -8.31
C TYR A 35 -11.64 -10.88 -7.56
N HIS A 36 -12.01 -10.40 -6.37
CA HIS A 36 -13.17 -10.91 -5.64
C HIS A 36 -14.48 -10.50 -6.30
N GLU A 37 -15.57 -11.21 -5.99
CA GLU A 37 -16.87 -10.99 -6.61
C GLU A 37 -17.27 -9.51 -6.61
N LYS A 38 -17.51 -8.99 -7.81
CA LYS A 38 -17.75 -7.57 -8.03
C LYS A 38 -19.19 -7.25 -7.68
N ILE A 39 -19.40 -6.46 -6.62
CA ILE A 39 -20.70 -5.84 -6.38
C ILE A 39 -20.97 -4.87 -7.55
N PRO A 40 -22.05 -5.04 -8.33
CA PRO A 40 -22.28 -4.26 -9.56
C PRO A 40 -22.30 -2.74 -9.36
N SER A 41 -22.60 -2.27 -8.14
CA SER A 41 -22.66 -0.85 -7.79
C SER A 41 -21.30 -0.18 -7.58
N LEU A 42 -20.19 -0.93 -7.45
CA LEU A 42 -18.84 -0.39 -7.17
C LEU A 42 -17.97 -0.21 -8.42
N ARG A 43 -18.57 -0.20 -9.63
CA ARG A 43 -17.89 -0.39 -10.91
C ARG A 43 -17.06 0.78 -11.47
N ASN A 44 -16.89 1.89 -10.77
CA ASN A 44 -16.24 3.08 -11.35
C ASN A 44 -14.81 3.29 -10.85
N ALA A 45 -13.85 2.64 -11.50
CA ALA A 45 -12.43 2.75 -11.21
C ALA A 45 -11.89 4.19 -11.35
N ALA A 46 -12.39 4.96 -12.31
CA ALA A 46 -11.98 6.35 -12.49
C ALA A 46 -12.42 7.25 -11.33
N LEU A 47 -13.65 7.05 -10.84
CA LEU A 47 -14.17 7.78 -9.68
C LEU A 47 -13.45 7.36 -8.39
N GLU A 48 -13.18 6.06 -8.22
CA GLU A 48 -12.39 5.55 -7.10
C GLU A 48 -10.99 6.18 -7.10
N TYR A 49 -10.29 6.15 -8.23
CA TYR A 49 -8.99 6.78 -8.39
C TYR A 49 -9.02 8.26 -8.04
N ALA A 50 -9.98 9.02 -8.56
CA ALA A 50 -10.09 10.46 -8.29
C ALA A 50 -10.33 10.75 -6.79
N LYS A 51 -11.15 9.95 -6.11
CA LYS A 51 -11.41 10.08 -4.68
C LYS A 51 -10.21 9.65 -3.83
N ALA A 52 -9.54 8.56 -4.20
CA ALA A 52 -8.35 8.07 -3.54
C ALA A 52 -7.20 9.09 -3.66
N ARG A 53 -6.96 9.64 -4.86
CA ARG A 53 -5.90 10.62 -5.11
C ARG A 53 -6.03 11.87 -4.24
N LYS A 54 -7.26 12.35 -4.00
CA LYS A 54 -7.50 13.48 -3.07
C LYS A 54 -7.10 13.13 -1.62
N GLN A 55 -7.38 11.91 -1.18
CA GLN A 55 -7.05 11.43 0.17
C GLN A 55 -5.55 11.20 0.33
N VAL A 56 -4.92 10.55 -0.65
CA VAL A 56 -3.47 10.33 -0.67
C VAL A 56 -2.72 11.67 -0.70
N THR A 57 -3.18 12.65 -1.48
CA THR A 57 -2.60 14.00 -1.48
C THR A 57 -2.65 14.65 -0.11
N ALA A 58 -3.75 14.50 0.63
CA ALA A 58 -3.87 15.05 1.99
C ALA A 58 -2.90 14.35 2.96
N LEU A 59 -2.76 13.02 2.86
CA LEU A 59 -1.81 12.25 3.67
C LEU A 59 -0.36 12.63 3.35
N ALA A 60 0.02 12.71 2.08
CA ALA A 60 1.36 13.06 1.64
C ALA A 60 1.74 14.50 2.03
N ARG A 61 0.79 15.43 2.09
CA ARG A 61 1.03 16.78 2.62
C ARG A 61 1.26 16.78 4.13
N ALA A 62 0.54 15.95 4.88
CA ALA A 62 0.72 15.84 6.33
C ALA A 62 2.01 15.09 6.69
N PHE A 63 2.38 14.09 5.89
CA PHE A 63 3.54 13.23 6.07
C PHE A 63 4.37 13.21 4.78
N PRO A 64 5.20 14.23 4.52
CA PRO A 64 5.94 14.35 3.27
C PRO A 64 7.03 13.29 3.10
N LYS A 65 7.46 12.67 4.20
CA LYS A 65 8.45 11.59 4.22
C LYS A 65 7.83 10.38 4.92
N ALA A 66 7.71 9.28 4.19
CA ALA A 66 7.28 8.00 4.72
C ALA A 66 7.90 6.85 3.93
N ASP A 67 8.01 5.69 4.55
CA ASP A 67 8.22 4.41 3.89
C ASP A 67 6.86 3.79 3.55
N TRP A 68 6.67 3.28 2.34
CA TRP A 68 5.44 2.59 1.94
C TRP A 68 5.76 1.18 1.45
N LEU A 69 5.29 0.19 2.20
CA LEU A 69 5.39 -1.23 1.86
C LEU A 69 4.23 -1.59 0.95
N ILE A 70 4.48 -1.97 -0.31
CA ILE A 70 3.40 -2.32 -1.25
C ILE A 70 2.61 -3.53 -0.76
N GLY A 71 1.30 -3.35 -0.61
CA GLY A 71 0.35 -4.39 -0.21
C GLY A 71 -0.34 -5.12 -1.37
N ASN A 72 -1.25 -6.03 -1.05
CA ASN A 72 -1.94 -6.81 -2.07
C ASN A 72 -3.00 -6.01 -2.85
N HIS A 73 -3.57 -4.97 -2.25
CA HIS A 73 -4.48 -4.05 -2.92
C HIS A 73 -3.74 -3.02 -3.74
N ASP A 74 -2.61 -2.50 -3.22
CA ASP A 74 -1.73 -1.60 -3.96
C ASP A 74 -1.30 -2.23 -5.30
N ALA A 75 -0.91 -3.51 -5.27
CA ALA A 75 -0.46 -4.27 -6.43
C ALA A 75 -1.57 -4.68 -7.41
N LEU A 76 -2.83 -4.29 -7.20
CA LEU A 76 -3.93 -4.67 -8.10
C LEU A 76 -3.75 -4.10 -9.51
N THR A 77 -3.21 -2.89 -9.66
CA THR A 77 -2.97 -2.29 -10.98
C THR A 77 -1.98 -3.11 -11.83
N GLU A 78 -0.86 -3.51 -11.23
CA GLU A 78 0.14 -4.39 -11.88
C GLU A 78 -0.46 -5.76 -12.22
N ARG A 79 -1.16 -6.37 -11.27
CA ARG A 79 -1.77 -7.69 -11.48
C ARG A 79 -2.81 -7.67 -12.60
N GLN A 80 -3.61 -6.62 -12.68
CA GLN A 80 -4.58 -6.42 -13.75
C GLN A 80 -3.90 -6.21 -15.11
N ALA A 81 -2.78 -5.45 -15.16
CA ALA A 81 -2.00 -5.31 -16.38
C ALA A 81 -1.47 -6.66 -16.89
N VAL A 82 -0.88 -7.47 -16.00
CA VAL A 82 -0.42 -8.83 -16.33
C VAL A 82 -1.57 -9.71 -16.82
N THR A 83 -2.74 -9.62 -16.17
CA THR A 83 -3.94 -10.38 -16.59
C THR A 83 -4.42 -9.97 -17.99
N ALA A 84 -4.23 -8.70 -18.35
CA ALA A 84 -4.51 -8.19 -19.69
C ALA A 84 -3.40 -8.48 -20.71
N GLY A 85 -2.34 -9.22 -20.32
CA GLY A 85 -1.21 -9.55 -21.18
C GLY A 85 -0.18 -8.41 -21.34
N LEU A 86 -0.23 -7.40 -20.47
CA LEU A 86 0.68 -6.26 -20.50
C LEU A 86 1.81 -6.43 -19.47
N PRO A 87 3.07 -6.14 -19.84
CA PRO A 87 4.17 -6.08 -18.88
C PRO A 87 3.95 -4.95 -17.84
N PRO A 88 4.18 -5.19 -16.53
CA PRO A 88 4.09 -4.17 -15.48
C PRO A 88 4.97 -2.94 -15.71
N GLU A 89 6.07 -3.09 -16.45
CA GLU A 89 7.02 -2.02 -16.80
C GLU A 89 6.39 -0.92 -17.65
N LEU A 90 5.23 -1.17 -18.26
CA LEU A 90 4.45 -0.15 -18.98
C LEU A 90 3.63 0.75 -18.05
N LEU A 91 3.49 0.36 -16.78
CA LEU A 91 2.77 1.16 -15.79
C LEU A 91 3.69 2.27 -15.25
N ARG A 92 3.07 3.40 -14.93
CA ARG A 92 3.74 4.42 -14.11
C ARG A 92 4.09 3.83 -12.75
N ASP A 93 5.23 4.22 -12.21
CA ASP A 93 5.59 3.84 -10.85
C ASP A 93 4.57 4.41 -9.84
N TYR A 94 4.52 3.80 -8.67
CA TYR A 94 3.56 4.18 -7.64
C TYR A 94 3.75 5.61 -7.11
N ALA A 95 4.98 6.10 -7.07
CA ALA A 95 5.27 7.45 -6.56
C ALA A 95 4.66 8.49 -7.49
N ASP A 96 4.85 8.31 -8.80
CA ASP A 96 4.26 9.17 -9.84
C ASP A 96 2.74 9.01 -9.94
N MET A 97 2.25 7.76 -9.89
CA MET A 97 0.81 7.47 -9.97
C MET A 97 0.01 8.18 -8.87
N TRP A 98 0.56 8.21 -7.65
CA TRP A 98 -0.07 8.81 -6.47
C TRP A 98 0.45 10.21 -6.13
N ASN A 99 1.49 10.68 -6.82
CA ASN A 99 2.18 11.94 -6.59
C ASN A 99 2.66 12.09 -5.14
N VAL A 100 3.49 11.14 -4.69
CA VAL A 100 4.06 11.09 -3.34
C VAL A 100 5.59 11.01 -3.38
N GLY A 101 6.25 11.70 -2.43
CA GLY A 101 7.71 11.66 -2.26
C GLY A 101 8.19 10.55 -1.32
N TRP A 102 7.44 9.44 -1.24
CA TRP A 102 7.68 8.37 -0.27
C TRP A 102 8.69 7.36 -0.78
N VAL A 103 9.40 6.69 0.13
CA VAL A 103 10.27 5.57 -0.21
C VAL A 103 9.41 4.32 -0.36
N ILE A 104 9.32 3.80 -1.58
CA ILE A 104 8.45 2.67 -1.89
C ILE A 104 9.23 1.37 -1.82
N HIS A 105 8.73 0.44 -1.02
CA HIS A 105 9.29 -0.88 -0.80
C HIS A 105 8.45 -1.91 -1.55
N PRO A 106 9.07 -2.73 -2.44
CA PRO A 106 8.36 -3.75 -3.19
C PRO A 106 7.54 -4.70 -2.30
N ARG A 107 6.53 -5.32 -2.90
CA ARG A 107 5.66 -6.27 -2.21
C ARG A 107 6.49 -7.40 -1.56
N PHE A 108 6.11 -7.79 -0.33
CA PHE A 108 6.83 -8.74 0.54
C PHE A 108 8.14 -8.25 1.17
N THR A 109 8.51 -6.97 0.99
CA THR A 109 9.63 -6.39 1.72
C THR A 109 9.43 -6.51 3.23
N LYS A 110 10.51 -6.84 3.95
CA LYS A 110 10.60 -6.81 5.40
C LYS A 110 11.51 -5.65 5.80
N LEU A 111 10.91 -4.50 6.09
CA LEU A 111 11.64 -3.31 6.51
C LEU A 111 12.04 -3.47 7.98
N ARG A 112 13.34 -3.34 8.28
CA ARG A 112 13.89 -3.40 9.63
C ARG A 112 14.26 -2.00 10.11
N ILE A 113 13.71 -1.60 11.25
CA ILE A 113 13.98 -0.30 11.87
C ILE A 113 14.14 -0.57 13.37
N ASP A 114 15.30 -0.23 13.93
CA ASP A 114 15.59 -0.33 15.37
C ASP A 114 15.26 -1.71 15.99
N GLY A 115 15.56 -2.78 15.25
CA GLY A 115 15.29 -4.16 15.66
C GLY A 115 13.85 -4.65 15.45
N VAL A 116 12.93 -3.78 15.01
CA VAL A 116 11.54 -4.11 14.70
C VAL A 116 11.37 -4.39 13.20
N ILE A 117 10.55 -5.38 12.86
CA ILE A 117 10.23 -5.75 11.46
C ILE A 117 8.84 -5.26 11.10
N TYR A 118 8.75 -4.48 10.02
CA TYR A 118 7.53 -4.02 9.39
C TYR A 118 7.37 -4.72 8.05
N PHE A 119 6.19 -5.29 7.79
CA PHE A 119 5.85 -5.93 6.53
C PHE A 119 4.34 -5.92 6.35
N HIS A 120 3.89 -5.95 5.09
CA HIS A 120 2.48 -6.06 4.78
C HIS A 120 1.97 -7.50 4.99
N GLY A 121 0.78 -7.64 5.56
CA GLY A 121 0.21 -8.90 6.07
C GLY A 121 -0.52 -9.76 5.04
N ASP A 122 -0.06 -9.87 3.80
CA ASP A 122 -0.75 -10.59 2.71
C ASP A 122 -0.14 -11.95 2.36
N ARG A 123 0.95 -12.30 3.04
CA ARG A 123 1.55 -13.63 2.93
C ARG A 123 0.64 -14.63 3.65
N ARG A 124 -0.14 -15.42 2.91
CA ARG A 124 -0.72 -16.65 3.48
C ARG A 124 0.43 -17.49 4.03
N GLY A 125 0.39 -17.81 5.31
CA GLY A 125 1.39 -18.62 5.98
C GLY A 125 1.50 -20.00 5.33
N ARG A 126 2.36 -20.12 4.32
CA ARG A 126 2.95 -21.41 3.99
C ARG A 126 4.07 -21.60 5.00
N LEU A 127 3.76 -22.32 6.08
CA LEU A 127 4.76 -22.88 6.97
C LEU A 127 5.70 -23.69 6.08
N ILE A 128 6.85 -23.13 5.71
CA ILE A 128 7.94 -23.94 5.23
C ILE A 128 8.42 -24.67 6.48
N ARG A 129 7.94 -25.92 6.66
CA ARG A 129 8.66 -26.87 7.49
C ARG A 129 10.05 -26.94 6.89
N HIS A 130 11.02 -26.29 7.54
CA HIS A 130 12.41 -26.65 7.32
C HIS A 130 12.51 -28.12 7.68
N GLY A 131 12.55 -28.98 6.66
CA GLY A 131 12.94 -30.37 6.83
C GLY A 131 14.32 -30.34 7.46
N VAL A 132 14.41 -30.83 8.68
CA VAL A 132 15.67 -31.26 9.25
C VAL A 132 16.14 -32.41 8.37
N THR A 133 17.03 -32.12 7.41
CA THR A 133 17.85 -33.16 6.81
C THR A 133 18.99 -33.41 7.78
N SER A 134 18.78 -34.39 8.66
CA SER A 134 19.88 -35.10 9.31
C SER A 134 20.64 -35.88 8.25
N GLY A 135 21.91 -35.55 8.06
CA GLY A 135 22.89 -36.25 7.24
C GLY A 135 24.27 -35.78 7.65
#